data_AF-A0A9C7VYV4-F1
#
_entry.id   AF-A0A9C7VYV4-F1
#
_cell.length_a   1.000
_cell.length_b   1.000
_cell.length_c   1.000
_cell.angle_alpha   90.00
_cell.angle_beta   90.00
_cell.angle_gamma   90.00
#
_symmetry.space_group_name_H-M   'P 1'
#
loop_
_entity.id
_entity.type
_entity.pdbx_description
1 polymer ?
#
loop_
_entity_poly.entity_id
_entity_poly.type
_entity_poly.pdbx_seq_one_letter_code
_entity_poly.pdbx_strand_id
1 'polypeptide(L)'
;IVDGEVNDFTLRRLKYKLGTRSMASAEVDFNGALAEPIGPLEEGFKNLMGIVLDTSRVHNAVAACGLMRRACIEAQTYARHRTAFGKPIIEHPTVAQILARMKVITSAATATTFRLLAMGDRLATGRASEDITKARRTHVNINKYWTSIQCTQVVRDAIEVLGGNGTIEEFSVLPRLYRDAIVLESWEGTHNTLCAQVLRDFATRKLHVPWLADLSDVLSSITHSPLEVHHSRATLLLNHVAARIERLLSSEADYASLHIRSVVDHMCTLNNYLSLLIELDWELSQNIESEKGLMIELYYCLFIDQADPMNNLELPGLIQGICMESAR
;
A
#
# COMPACT_ATOMS: atom_id res chain seq x y z
N ILE A 1 2.31 -19.64 -39.74
CA ILE A 1 0.97 -19.22 -40.20
C ILE A 1 0.03 -19.55 -39.05
N VAL A 2 -0.75 -18.58 -38.57
CA VAL A 2 -1.77 -18.86 -37.55
C VAL A 2 -2.98 -19.41 -38.31
N ASP A 3 -3.10 -20.73 -38.35
CA ASP A 3 -4.15 -21.48 -39.05
C ASP A 3 -5.42 -21.66 -38.21
N GLY A 4 -5.41 -21.16 -36.97
CA GLY A 4 -6.53 -21.24 -36.03
C GLY A 4 -6.49 -22.48 -35.14
N GLU A 5 -5.52 -23.39 -35.35
CA GLU A 5 -5.28 -24.51 -34.45
C GLU A 5 -4.67 -24.03 -33.12
N VAL A 6 -4.85 -24.84 -32.08
CA VAL A 6 -4.25 -24.57 -30.77
C VAL A 6 -2.73 -24.70 -30.90
N ASN A 7 -2.00 -23.65 -30.54
CA ASN A 7 -0.53 -23.67 -30.49
C ASN A 7 -0.04 -24.81 -29.58
N ASP A 8 1.17 -25.35 -29.81
CA ASP A 8 1.68 -26.56 -29.15
C ASP A 8 2.06 -26.38 -27.66
N PHE A 9 1.05 -26.05 -26.84
CA PHE A 9 1.11 -26.03 -25.39
C PHE A 9 0.04 -26.96 -24.78
N THR A 10 0.34 -27.51 -23.60
CA THR A 10 -0.62 -28.34 -22.85
C THR A 10 -0.76 -27.85 -21.42
N LEU A 11 -1.99 -27.92 -20.89
CA LEU A 11 -2.27 -27.63 -19.49
C LEU A 11 -2.16 -28.92 -18.68
N ARG A 12 -1.13 -29.04 -17.82
CA ARG A 12 -0.96 -30.23 -16.98
C ARG A 12 -2.05 -30.34 -15.92
N ARG A 13 -2.27 -29.25 -15.18
CA ARG A 13 -3.29 -29.14 -14.13
C ARG A 13 -3.50 -27.69 -13.71
N LEU A 14 -4.65 -27.44 -13.07
CA LEU A 14 -4.88 -26.23 -12.30
C LEU A 14 -4.25 -26.33 -10.89
N LYS A 15 -3.81 -25.20 -10.35
CA LYS A 15 -3.27 -25.08 -8.99
C LYS A 15 -4.41 -25.10 -7.97
N TYR A 16 -4.23 -25.86 -6.88
CA TYR A 16 -5.08 -25.75 -5.69
C TYR A 16 -4.50 -24.67 -4.76
N LYS A 17 -5.18 -23.53 -4.67
CA LYS A 17 -4.66 -22.30 -4.06
C LYS A 17 -5.42 -21.94 -2.78
N LEU A 18 -4.73 -21.27 -1.86
CA LEU A 18 -5.32 -20.66 -0.66
C LEU A 18 -6.38 -19.61 -1.02
N GLY A 19 -5.97 -18.57 -1.73
CA GLY A 19 -6.81 -17.50 -2.27
C GLY A 19 -6.87 -17.51 -3.79
N THR A 20 -7.62 -16.58 -4.35
CA THR A 20 -7.83 -16.36 -5.79
C THR A 20 -8.31 -17.61 -6.51
N ARG A 21 -9.14 -18.42 -5.82
CA ARG A 21 -9.60 -19.74 -6.30
C ARG A 21 -10.43 -19.66 -7.58
N SER A 22 -11.07 -18.51 -7.85
CA SER A 22 -11.79 -18.25 -9.09
C SER A 22 -10.87 -18.03 -10.29
N MET A 23 -9.61 -17.63 -10.07
CA MET A 23 -8.64 -17.40 -11.12
C MET A 23 -7.95 -18.72 -11.49
N ALA A 24 -8.16 -19.20 -12.72
CA ALA A 24 -7.50 -20.40 -13.23
C ALA A 24 -5.99 -20.15 -13.36
N SER A 25 -5.21 -20.75 -12.48
CA SER A 25 -3.74 -20.74 -12.55
C SER A 25 -3.28 -22.16 -12.87
N ALA A 26 -2.52 -22.35 -13.94
CA ALA A 26 -2.16 -23.66 -14.46
C ALA A 26 -0.64 -23.90 -14.47
N GLU A 27 -0.26 -25.17 -14.53
CA GLU A 27 1.05 -25.58 -15.02
C GLU A 27 0.95 -25.80 -16.53
N VAL A 28 1.85 -25.19 -17.30
CA VAL A 28 1.81 -25.17 -18.77
C VAL A 28 3.12 -25.74 -19.31
N ASP A 29 3.02 -26.71 -20.21
CA ASP A 29 4.15 -27.20 -21.01
C ASP A 29 4.09 -26.60 -22.39
N PHE A 30 5.25 -26.19 -22.91
CA PHE A 30 5.43 -25.74 -24.29
C PHE A 30 6.32 -26.74 -25.01
N ASN A 31 5.80 -27.43 -26.03
CA ASN A 31 6.54 -28.46 -26.77
C ASN A 31 6.48 -28.17 -28.28
N GLY A 32 7.38 -27.31 -28.77
CA GLY A 32 7.33 -26.82 -30.15
C GLY A 32 6.36 -25.65 -30.34
N ALA A 33 5.78 -25.12 -29.24
CA ALA A 33 4.91 -23.95 -29.29
C ALA A 33 5.59 -22.80 -30.05
N LEU A 34 4.91 -22.31 -31.07
CA LEU A 34 5.34 -21.13 -31.81
C LEU A 34 5.33 -19.93 -30.88
N ALA A 35 6.44 -19.19 -30.84
CA ALA A 35 6.59 -17.97 -30.05
C ALA A 35 7.37 -16.92 -30.86
N GLU A 36 6.95 -15.67 -30.73
CA GLU A 36 7.61 -14.52 -31.35
C GLU A 36 8.32 -13.70 -30.26
N PRO A 37 9.55 -13.23 -30.51
CA PRO A 37 10.25 -12.41 -29.54
C PRO A 37 9.60 -11.02 -29.40
N ILE A 38 9.37 -10.60 -28.15
CA ILE A 38 8.94 -9.23 -27.84
C ILE A 38 10.18 -8.39 -27.52
N GLY A 39 10.68 -7.68 -28.53
CA GLY A 39 11.91 -6.90 -28.47
C GLY A 39 13.18 -7.76 -28.63
N PRO A 40 14.37 -7.20 -28.37
CA PRO A 40 15.63 -7.92 -28.46
C PRO A 40 15.70 -9.08 -27.46
N LEU A 41 16.26 -10.22 -27.88
CA LEU A 41 16.26 -11.47 -27.09
C LEU A 41 17.05 -11.33 -25.77
N GLU A 42 18.11 -10.53 -25.78
CA GLU A 42 18.95 -10.21 -24.63
C GLU A 42 18.26 -9.30 -23.60
N GLU A 43 17.17 -8.62 -23.99
CA GLU A 43 16.44 -7.70 -23.12
C GLU A 43 15.19 -8.31 -22.47
N GLY A 44 14.91 -9.60 -22.68
CA GLY A 44 13.68 -10.24 -22.20
C GLY A 44 13.42 -10.06 -20.70
N PHE A 45 14.45 -10.20 -19.85
CA PHE A 45 14.33 -9.97 -18.41
C PHE A 45 14.05 -8.49 -18.08
N LYS A 46 14.71 -7.56 -18.77
CA LYS A 46 14.50 -6.12 -18.59
C LYS A 46 13.08 -5.73 -18.99
N ASN A 47 12.56 -6.28 -20.09
CA ASN A 47 11.18 -6.05 -20.55
C ASN A 47 10.17 -6.62 -19.55
N LEU A 48 10.39 -7.84 -19.04
CA LEU A 48 9.55 -8.43 -17.99
C LEU A 48 9.52 -7.55 -16.73
N MET A 49 10.68 -7.10 -16.25
CA MET A 49 10.76 -6.26 -15.05
C MET A 49 10.17 -4.86 -15.26
N GLY A 50 10.42 -4.25 -16.42
CA GLY A 50 10.08 -2.85 -16.72
C GLY A 50 8.63 -2.65 -17.16
N ILE A 51 8.01 -3.67 -17.76
CA ILE A 51 6.66 -3.57 -18.31
C ILE A 51 5.69 -4.41 -17.47
N VAL A 52 5.94 -5.72 -17.39
CA VAL A 52 4.98 -6.67 -16.79
C VAL A 52 4.93 -6.54 -15.28
N LEU A 53 6.08 -6.61 -14.60
CA LEU A 53 6.12 -6.50 -13.14
C LEU A 53 5.78 -5.09 -12.65
N ASP A 54 6.21 -4.06 -13.37
CA ASP A 54 5.84 -2.69 -13.03
C ASP A 54 4.32 -2.51 -13.02
N THR A 55 3.66 -2.90 -14.12
CA THR A 55 2.21 -2.78 -14.27
C THR A 55 1.45 -3.65 -13.27
N SER A 56 1.84 -4.92 -13.10
CA SER A 56 1.16 -5.85 -12.20
C SER A 56 1.31 -5.47 -10.73
N ARG A 57 2.45 -4.91 -10.30
CA ARG A 57 2.64 -4.39 -8.94
C ARG A 57 1.72 -3.22 -8.62
N VAL A 58 1.50 -2.31 -9.58
CA VAL A 58 0.53 -1.22 -9.44
C VAL A 58 -0.89 -1.78 -9.30
N HIS A 59 -1.28 -2.74 -10.16
CA HIS A 59 -2.61 -3.36 -10.08
C HIS A 59 -2.81 -4.19 -8.81
N ASN A 60 -1.74 -4.79 -8.27
CA ASN A 60 -1.77 -5.45 -6.97
C ASN A 60 -2.12 -4.46 -5.84
N ALA A 61 -1.52 -3.27 -5.84
CA ALA A 61 -1.86 -2.21 -4.88
C ALA A 61 -3.30 -1.70 -5.04
N VAL A 62 -3.79 -1.57 -6.28
CA VAL A 62 -5.21 -1.24 -6.56
C VAL A 62 -6.14 -2.32 -5.99
N ALA A 63 -5.82 -3.60 -6.20
CA ALA A 63 -6.59 -4.71 -5.64
C ALA A 63 -6.57 -4.69 -4.10
N ALA A 64 -5.41 -4.43 -3.50
CA ALA A 64 -5.26 -4.28 -2.05
C ALA A 64 -6.17 -3.17 -1.50
N CYS A 65 -6.21 -2.01 -2.15
CA CYS A 65 -7.12 -0.90 -1.79
C CYS A 65 -8.59 -1.33 -1.85
N GLY A 66 -9.00 -2.05 -2.90
CA GLY A 66 -10.36 -2.56 -3.04
C GLY A 66 -10.75 -3.57 -1.95
N LEU A 67 -9.84 -4.50 -1.62
CA LEU A 67 -10.04 -5.46 -0.53
C LEU A 67 -10.16 -4.77 0.83
N MET A 68 -9.27 -3.82 1.13
CA MET A 68 -9.31 -3.03 2.36
C MET A 68 -10.61 -2.24 2.49
N ARG A 69 -11.03 -1.56 1.41
CA ARG A 69 -12.29 -0.80 1.40
C ARG A 69 -13.49 -1.71 1.66
N ARG A 70 -13.54 -2.90 1.02
CA ARG A 70 -14.62 -3.85 1.27
C ARG A 70 -14.63 -4.33 2.72
N ALA A 71 -13.46 -4.66 3.28
CA ALA A 71 -13.34 -5.10 4.67
C ALA A 71 -13.80 -4.01 5.66
N CYS A 72 -13.44 -2.75 5.43
CA CYS A 72 -13.93 -1.60 6.21
C CYS A 72 -15.45 -1.50 6.20
N ILE A 73 -16.10 -1.67 5.03
CA ILE A 73 -17.56 -1.61 4.91
C ILE A 73 -18.22 -2.72 5.71
N GLU A 74 -17.75 -3.97 5.58
CA GLU A 74 -18.29 -5.11 6.34
C GLU A 74 -18.19 -4.89 7.85
N ALA A 75 -16.99 -4.53 8.33
CA ALA A 75 -16.72 -4.32 9.75
C ALA A 75 -17.57 -3.18 10.32
N GLN A 76 -17.60 -2.03 9.63
CA GLN A 76 -18.34 -0.86 10.08
C GLN A 76 -19.85 -1.09 10.08
N THR A 77 -20.40 -1.69 9.02
CA THR A 77 -21.84 -1.99 8.94
C THR A 77 -22.23 -2.99 10.02
N TYR A 78 -21.45 -4.04 10.25
CA TYR A 78 -21.72 -4.99 11.33
C TYR A 78 -21.66 -4.31 12.70
N ALA A 79 -20.63 -3.49 12.95
CA ALA A 79 -20.43 -2.83 14.23
C ALA A 79 -21.57 -1.87 14.62
N ARG A 80 -22.21 -1.24 13.64
CA ARG A 80 -23.37 -0.36 13.85
C ARG A 80 -24.61 -1.09 14.32
N HIS A 81 -24.80 -2.34 13.93
CA HIS A 81 -26.04 -3.07 14.15
C HIS A 81 -25.91 -4.17 15.21
N ARG A 82 -24.69 -4.68 15.43
CA ARG A 82 -24.46 -5.69 16.45
C ARG A 82 -24.49 -5.05 17.83
N THR A 83 -25.44 -5.47 18.67
CA THR A 83 -25.47 -5.12 20.08
C THR A 83 -24.72 -6.14 20.92
N ALA A 84 -23.83 -5.67 21.81
CA ALA A 84 -23.23 -6.47 22.87
C ALA A 84 -22.97 -5.58 24.09
N PHE A 85 -23.13 -6.14 25.29
CA PHE A 85 -23.01 -5.38 26.54
C PHE A 85 -23.90 -4.12 26.58
N GLY A 86 -25.13 -4.25 26.07
CA GLY A 86 -26.18 -3.22 26.21
C GLY A 86 -26.17 -2.09 25.18
N LYS A 87 -25.21 -2.04 24.24
CA LYS A 87 -25.17 -1.03 23.17
C LYS A 87 -24.58 -1.56 21.86
N PRO A 88 -24.81 -0.89 20.71
CA PRO A 88 -24.10 -1.18 19.46
C PRO A 88 -22.59 -1.24 19.68
N ILE A 89 -21.92 -2.23 19.09
CA ILE A 89 -20.49 -2.44 19.38
C ILE A 89 -19.60 -1.32 18.85
N ILE A 90 -20.05 -0.56 17.84
CA ILE A 90 -19.35 0.65 17.35
C ILE A 90 -19.17 1.71 18.45
N GLU A 91 -20.02 1.71 19.49
CA GLU A 91 -19.93 2.64 20.61
C GLU A 91 -18.93 2.20 21.69
N HIS A 92 -18.32 1.01 21.55
CA HIS A 92 -17.24 0.57 22.44
C HIS A 92 -15.90 1.14 21.94
N PRO A 93 -15.13 1.87 22.78
CA PRO A 93 -13.88 2.52 22.35
C PRO A 93 -12.86 1.57 21.69
N THR A 94 -12.81 0.32 22.13
CA THR A 94 -11.90 -0.69 21.57
C THR A 94 -12.26 -1.07 20.13
N VAL A 95 -13.55 -1.15 19.80
CA VAL A 95 -14.02 -1.40 18.43
C VAL A 95 -13.82 -0.16 17.56
N ALA A 96 -14.13 1.03 18.10
CA ALA A 96 -13.89 2.29 17.42
C ALA A 96 -12.40 2.46 17.05
N GLN A 97 -11.48 2.07 17.95
CA GLN A 97 -10.04 2.10 17.69
C GLN A 97 -9.65 1.25 16.48
N ILE A 98 -10.17 0.02 16.37
CA ILE A 98 -9.92 -0.87 15.24
C ILE A 98 -10.46 -0.26 13.94
N LEU A 99 -11.70 0.23 13.96
CA LEU A 99 -12.34 0.84 12.78
C LEU A 99 -11.62 2.10 12.31
N ALA A 100 -11.20 2.98 13.24
CA ALA A 100 -10.44 4.17 12.93
C ALA A 100 -9.09 3.83 12.30
N ARG A 101 -8.36 2.84 12.87
CA ARG A 101 -7.10 2.34 12.30
C ARG A 101 -7.30 1.79 10.89
N MET A 102 -8.28 0.92 10.69
CA MET A 102 -8.59 0.35 9.37
C MET A 102 -8.85 1.43 8.33
N LYS A 103 -9.63 2.46 8.69
CA LYS A 103 -9.94 3.59 7.83
C LYS A 103 -8.70 4.41 7.48
N VAL A 104 -7.87 4.77 8.47
CA VAL A 104 -6.61 5.50 8.27
C VAL A 104 -5.67 4.75 7.32
N ILE A 105 -5.47 3.44 7.54
CA ILE A 105 -4.64 2.59 6.69
C ILE A 105 -5.17 2.54 5.26
N THR A 106 -6.49 2.34 5.10
CA THR A 106 -7.15 2.26 3.79
C THR A 106 -7.04 3.59 3.03
N SER A 107 -7.22 4.72 3.71
CA SER A 107 -7.07 6.05 3.13
C SER A 107 -5.63 6.31 2.67
N ALA A 108 -4.64 6.00 3.49
CA ALA A 108 -3.22 6.15 3.13
C ALA A 108 -2.81 5.28 1.93
N ALA A 109 -3.26 4.03 1.90
CA ALA A 109 -3.02 3.12 0.79
C ALA A 109 -3.68 3.62 -0.51
N THR A 110 -4.91 4.15 -0.42
CA THR A 110 -5.62 4.72 -1.56
C THR A 110 -4.88 5.95 -2.10
N ALA A 111 -4.54 6.90 -1.22
CA ALA A 111 -3.83 8.13 -1.60
C ALA A 111 -2.50 7.83 -2.33
N THR A 112 -1.67 6.95 -1.77
CA THR A 112 -0.40 6.57 -2.39
C THR A 112 -0.57 5.82 -3.71
N THR A 113 -1.57 4.94 -3.80
CA THR A 113 -1.84 4.17 -5.04
C THR A 113 -2.34 5.08 -6.15
N PHE A 114 -3.25 6.03 -5.86
CA PHE A 114 -3.75 6.99 -6.84
C PHE A 114 -2.67 7.99 -7.26
N ARG A 115 -1.81 8.45 -6.33
CA ARG A 115 -0.63 9.24 -6.69
C ARG A 115 0.28 8.48 -7.65
N LEU A 116 0.50 7.19 -7.42
CA LEU A 116 1.30 6.33 -8.30
C LEU A 116 0.67 6.14 -9.68
N LEU A 117 -0.65 5.98 -9.76
CA LEU A 117 -1.40 5.95 -11.03
C LEU A 117 -1.25 7.28 -11.79
N ALA A 118 -1.39 8.42 -11.11
CA ALA A 118 -1.19 9.73 -11.71
C ALA A 118 0.25 9.95 -12.24
N MET A 119 1.26 9.40 -11.56
CA MET A 119 2.62 9.36 -12.11
C MET A 119 2.67 8.52 -13.40
N GLY A 120 2.00 7.36 -13.43
CA GLY A 120 1.86 6.53 -14.63
C GLY A 120 1.24 7.28 -15.81
N ASP A 121 0.17 8.03 -15.57
CA ASP A 121 -0.47 8.85 -16.61
C ASP A 121 0.46 9.93 -17.16
N ARG A 122 1.26 10.58 -16.30
CA ARG A 122 2.26 11.56 -16.74
C ARG A 122 3.33 10.91 -17.62
N LEU A 123 3.78 9.70 -17.30
CA LEU A 123 4.72 8.94 -18.13
C LEU A 123 4.10 8.58 -19.49
N ALA A 124 2.88 8.02 -19.49
CA ALA A 124 2.17 7.61 -20.70
C ALA A 124 1.88 8.78 -21.66
N THR A 125 1.71 9.98 -21.10
CA THR A 125 1.45 11.22 -21.87
C THR A 125 2.71 12.02 -22.18
N GLY A 126 3.91 11.50 -21.87
CA GLY A 126 5.19 12.18 -22.14
C GLY A 126 5.43 13.46 -21.31
N ARG A 127 4.66 13.65 -20.22
CA ARG A 127 4.74 14.81 -19.32
C ARG A 127 5.63 14.60 -18.10
N ALA A 128 6.23 13.41 -17.95
CA ALA A 128 7.13 13.10 -16.85
C ALA A 128 8.59 13.35 -17.22
N SER A 129 9.35 13.94 -16.30
CA SER A 129 10.81 14.01 -16.43
C SER A 129 11.44 12.62 -16.24
N GLU A 130 12.71 12.50 -16.60
CA GLU A 130 13.49 11.29 -16.35
C GLU A 130 13.58 10.97 -14.85
N ASP A 131 13.72 12.00 -14.01
CA ASP A 131 13.79 11.84 -12.55
C ASP A 131 12.48 11.34 -11.96
N ILE A 132 11.34 11.82 -12.43
CA ILE A 132 10.02 11.29 -12.03
C ILE A 132 9.87 9.82 -12.45
N THR A 133 10.36 9.47 -13.64
CA THR A 133 10.36 8.08 -14.11
C THR A 133 11.21 7.18 -13.20
N LYS A 134 12.39 7.65 -12.78
CA LYS A 134 13.27 6.95 -11.84
C LYS A 134 12.66 6.84 -10.43
N ALA A 135 12.07 7.92 -9.92
CA ALA A 135 11.40 7.97 -8.63
C ALA A 135 10.20 7.00 -8.58
N ARG A 136 9.40 6.95 -9.67
CA ARG A 136 8.24 6.07 -9.79
C ARG A 136 8.62 4.61 -9.57
N ARG A 137 9.76 4.15 -10.09
CA ARG A 137 10.22 2.77 -9.88
C ARG A 137 10.38 2.42 -8.40
N THR A 138 10.91 3.34 -7.59
CA THR A 138 10.99 3.15 -6.14
C THR A 138 9.60 3.12 -5.52
N HIS A 139 8.73 4.06 -5.90
CA HIS A 139 7.33 4.12 -5.43
C HIS A 139 6.55 2.83 -5.71
N VAL A 140 6.65 2.24 -6.91
CA VAL A 140 5.98 0.97 -7.24
C VAL A 140 6.37 -0.15 -6.28
N ASN A 141 7.67 -0.30 -5.99
CA ASN A 141 8.16 -1.38 -5.15
C ASN A 141 7.71 -1.21 -3.70
N ILE A 142 7.88 -0.01 -3.13
CA ILE A 142 7.52 0.23 -1.73
C ILE A 142 5.99 0.24 -1.53
N ASN A 143 5.23 0.73 -2.52
CA ASN A 143 3.78 0.76 -2.45
C ASN A 143 3.19 -0.66 -2.52
N LYS A 144 3.63 -1.51 -3.44
CA LYS A 144 3.21 -2.92 -3.47
C LYS A 144 3.60 -3.65 -2.18
N TYR A 145 4.81 -3.43 -1.68
CA TYR A 145 5.27 -3.99 -0.41
C TYR A 145 4.33 -3.61 0.74
N TRP A 146 4.07 -2.31 0.92
CA TRP A 146 3.31 -1.83 2.06
C TRP A 146 1.82 -2.17 1.98
N THR A 147 1.19 -1.90 0.82
CA THR A 147 -0.26 -2.08 0.66
C THR A 147 -0.68 -3.54 0.79
N SER A 148 0.15 -4.50 0.37
CA SER A 148 -0.15 -5.93 0.53
C SER A 148 -0.14 -6.37 2.00
N ILE A 149 0.85 -5.94 2.79
CA ILE A 149 0.91 -6.19 4.25
C ILE A 149 -0.31 -5.56 4.94
N GLN A 150 -0.57 -4.29 4.63
CA GLN A 150 -1.66 -3.55 5.24
C GLN A 150 -3.03 -4.15 4.88
N CYS A 151 -3.19 -4.66 3.66
CA CYS A 151 -4.41 -5.34 3.23
C CYS A 151 -4.74 -6.53 4.11
N THR A 152 -3.77 -7.41 4.34
CA THR A 152 -3.96 -8.56 5.24
C THR A 152 -4.31 -8.13 6.65
N GLN A 153 -3.63 -7.10 7.18
CA GLN A 153 -3.92 -6.60 8.53
C GLN A 153 -5.34 -6.02 8.63
N VAL A 154 -5.76 -5.18 7.68
CA VAL A 154 -7.11 -4.57 7.67
C VAL A 154 -8.20 -5.63 7.52
N VAL A 155 -8.00 -6.65 6.68
CA VAL A 155 -8.99 -7.73 6.55
C VAL A 155 -9.05 -8.57 7.84
N ARG A 156 -7.90 -8.84 8.47
CA ARG A 156 -7.85 -9.53 9.77
C ARG A 156 -8.57 -8.74 10.86
N ASP A 157 -8.35 -7.44 10.92
CA ASP A 157 -9.03 -6.53 11.84
C ASP A 157 -10.54 -6.55 11.63
N ALA A 158 -10.99 -6.56 10.37
CA ALA A 158 -12.41 -6.69 10.05
C ALA A 158 -13.00 -8.01 10.58
N ILE A 159 -12.27 -9.13 10.43
CA ILE A 159 -12.68 -10.43 10.96
C ILE A 159 -12.86 -10.35 12.49
N GLU A 160 -11.94 -9.69 13.18
CA GLU A 160 -12.02 -9.49 14.64
C GLU A 160 -13.27 -8.70 15.04
N VAL A 161 -13.61 -7.63 14.31
CA VAL A 161 -14.82 -6.81 14.57
C VAL A 161 -16.11 -7.64 14.46
N LEU A 162 -16.15 -8.61 13.52
CA LEU A 162 -17.29 -9.52 13.38
C LEU A 162 -17.31 -10.64 14.44
N GLY A 163 -16.20 -10.83 15.16
CA GLY A 163 -16.03 -11.93 16.10
C GLY A 163 -16.05 -13.29 15.39
N GLY A 164 -16.67 -14.30 16.02
CA GLY A 164 -16.76 -15.64 15.44
C GLY A 164 -17.40 -15.67 14.05
N ASN A 165 -18.35 -14.77 13.76
CA ASN A 165 -18.97 -14.66 12.44
C ASN A 165 -18.00 -14.21 11.35
N GLY A 166 -16.92 -13.51 11.71
CA GLY A 166 -15.91 -13.03 10.76
C GLY A 166 -15.13 -14.17 10.10
N THR A 167 -15.11 -15.36 10.69
CA THR A 167 -14.42 -16.55 10.16
C THR A 167 -15.33 -17.50 9.38
N ILE A 168 -16.63 -17.20 9.31
CA ILE A 168 -17.64 -18.05 8.65
C ILE A 168 -17.80 -17.63 7.19
N GLU A 169 -17.43 -18.51 6.26
CA GLU A 169 -17.44 -18.26 4.79
C GLU A 169 -18.86 -17.97 4.26
N GLU A 170 -19.90 -18.52 4.89
CA GLU A 170 -21.30 -18.26 4.54
C GLU A 170 -21.84 -16.94 5.09
N PHE A 171 -21.21 -16.38 6.13
CA PHE A 171 -21.72 -15.17 6.81
C PHE A 171 -21.20 -13.89 6.18
N SER A 172 -19.90 -13.84 5.86
CA SER A 172 -19.28 -12.65 5.30
C SER A 172 -18.25 -13.00 4.22
N VAL A 173 -17.90 -12.02 3.40
CA VAL A 173 -16.85 -12.17 2.39
C VAL A 173 -15.44 -12.18 3.01
N LEU A 174 -15.29 -11.85 4.29
CA LEU A 174 -13.99 -11.60 4.91
C LEU A 174 -13.02 -12.78 4.87
N PRO A 175 -13.44 -14.05 5.12
CA PRO A 175 -12.53 -15.20 4.97
C PRO A 175 -11.96 -15.31 3.54
N ARG A 176 -12.79 -15.05 2.52
CA ARG A 176 -12.33 -14.99 1.13
C ARG A 176 -11.33 -13.86 0.93
N LEU A 177 -11.65 -12.64 1.37
CA LEU A 177 -10.75 -11.49 1.24
C LEU A 177 -9.41 -11.75 1.93
N TYR A 178 -9.41 -12.43 3.09
CA TYR A 178 -8.19 -12.72 3.83
C TYR A 178 -7.30 -13.69 3.06
N ARG A 179 -7.89 -14.78 2.55
CA ARG A 179 -7.18 -15.74 1.69
C ARG A 179 -6.62 -15.07 0.43
N ASP A 180 -7.38 -14.16 -0.17
CA ASP A 180 -6.95 -13.41 -1.36
C ASP A 180 -5.83 -12.41 -1.04
N ALA A 181 -5.89 -11.71 0.10
CA ALA A 181 -4.87 -10.75 0.55
C ALA A 181 -3.49 -11.41 0.76
N ILE A 182 -3.45 -12.62 1.33
CA ILE A 182 -2.20 -13.40 1.49
C ILE A 182 -1.55 -13.71 0.14
N VAL A 183 -2.35 -13.89 -0.91
CA VAL A 183 -1.81 -14.08 -2.27
C VAL A 183 -1.17 -12.78 -2.79
N LEU A 184 -1.76 -11.62 -2.51
CA LEU A 184 -1.21 -10.31 -2.90
C LEU A 184 0.19 -10.05 -2.33
N GLU A 185 0.46 -10.49 -1.10
CA GLU A 185 1.79 -10.39 -0.48
C GLU A 185 2.86 -11.22 -1.23
N SER A 186 2.45 -12.36 -1.78
CA SER A 186 3.37 -13.38 -2.29
C SER A 186 3.76 -13.19 -3.75
N TRP A 187 2.79 -12.94 -4.64
CA TRP A 187 3.05 -12.84 -6.08
C TRP A 187 3.47 -11.42 -6.49
N GLU A 188 4.05 -11.30 -7.69
CA GLU A 188 4.71 -10.09 -8.21
C GLU A 188 5.90 -9.58 -7.36
N GLY A 189 6.43 -10.47 -6.50
CA GLY A 189 7.58 -10.24 -5.64
C GLY A 189 7.19 -10.32 -4.17
N THR A 190 7.83 -11.23 -3.44
CA THR A 190 7.68 -11.32 -1.99
C THR A 190 8.26 -10.07 -1.31
N HIS A 191 7.89 -9.85 -0.06
CA HIS A 191 8.40 -8.72 0.73
C HIS A 191 9.92 -8.57 0.68
N ASN A 192 10.67 -9.64 0.96
CA ASN A 192 12.12 -9.59 0.93
C ASN A 192 12.68 -9.36 -0.48
N THR A 193 12.01 -9.89 -1.52
CA THR A 193 12.38 -9.63 -2.92
C THR A 193 12.24 -8.15 -3.27
N LEU A 194 11.15 -7.50 -2.85
CA LEU A 194 10.92 -6.07 -3.12
C LEU A 194 11.91 -5.20 -2.37
N CYS A 195 12.15 -5.48 -1.08
CA CYS A 195 13.15 -4.77 -0.29
C CYS A 195 14.56 -4.94 -0.87
N ALA A 196 14.96 -6.16 -1.23
CA ALA A 196 16.25 -6.42 -1.87
C ALA A 196 16.38 -5.71 -3.23
N GLN A 197 15.29 -5.62 -4.00
CA GLN A 197 15.26 -4.87 -5.25
C GLN A 197 15.47 -3.37 -5.00
N VAL A 198 14.85 -2.79 -3.97
CA VAL A 198 15.08 -1.39 -3.56
C VAL A 198 16.54 -1.16 -3.18
N LEU A 199 17.12 -2.03 -2.33
CA LEU A 199 18.54 -1.93 -1.95
C LEU A 199 19.45 -1.97 -3.17
N ARG A 200 19.22 -2.93 -4.09
CA ARG A 200 19.99 -3.07 -5.32
C ARG A 200 19.89 -1.83 -6.20
N ASP A 201 18.68 -1.32 -6.40
CA ASP A 201 18.44 -0.12 -7.21
C ASP A 201 19.07 1.13 -6.58
N PHE A 202 19.09 1.22 -5.25
CA PHE A 202 19.74 2.33 -4.56
C PHE A 202 21.27 2.24 -4.65
N ALA A 203 21.85 1.06 -4.46
CA ALA A 203 23.30 0.85 -4.53
C ALA A 203 23.84 1.07 -5.95
N THR A 204 23.17 0.52 -6.96
CA THR A 204 23.69 0.45 -8.34
C THR A 204 23.23 1.59 -9.24
N ARG A 205 22.04 2.14 -9.01
CA ARG A 205 21.43 3.17 -9.89
C ARG A 205 21.13 4.48 -9.17
N LYS A 206 21.42 4.55 -7.86
CA LYS A 206 21.19 5.73 -7.02
C LYS A 206 19.73 6.22 -7.04
N LEU A 207 18.74 5.32 -7.18
CA LEU A 207 17.32 5.70 -7.29
C LEU A 207 16.74 6.33 -6.02
N HIS A 208 17.46 6.32 -4.90
CA HIS A 208 17.07 7.08 -3.70
C HIS A 208 17.13 8.58 -3.93
N VAL A 209 18.05 9.06 -4.78
CA VAL A 209 18.20 10.50 -5.07
C VAL A 209 16.95 11.09 -5.71
N PRO A 210 16.48 10.62 -6.89
CA PRO A 210 15.25 11.14 -7.49
C PRO A 210 14.00 10.85 -6.65
N TRP A 211 13.99 9.76 -5.87
CA TRP A 211 12.87 9.46 -4.97
C TRP A 211 12.77 10.45 -3.80
N LEU A 212 13.89 10.79 -3.16
CA LEU A 212 13.94 11.81 -2.10
C LEU A 212 13.61 13.21 -2.66
N ALA A 213 14.10 13.53 -3.86
CA ALA A 213 13.79 14.79 -4.53
C ALA A 213 12.28 14.94 -4.80
N ASP A 214 11.63 13.91 -5.36
CA ASP A 214 10.18 13.90 -5.57
C ASP A 214 9.38 14.08 -4.26
N LEU A 215 9.81 13.45 -3.15
CA LEU A 215 9.17 13.67 -1.85
C LEU A 215 9.42 15.07 -1.30
N SER A 216 10.60 15.64 -1.52
CA SER A 216 10.92 17.03 -1.16
C SER A 216 10.06 18.02 -1.94
N ASP A 217 9.84 17.78 -3.24
CA ASP A 217 8.98 18.61 -4.09
C ASP A 217 7.52 18.54 -3.62
N VAL A 218 7.03 17.35 -3.28
CA VAL A 218 5.69 17.17 -2.68
C VAL A 218 5.58 17.94 -1.36
N LEU A 219 6.56 17.79 -0.46
CA LEU A 219 6.56 18.51 0.80
C LEU A 219 6.52 20.03 0.59
N SER A 220 7.34 20.54 -0.33
CA SER A 220 7.39 21.97 -0.67
C SER A 220 6.10 22.50 -1.29
N SER A 221 5.27 21.64 -1.87
CA SER A 221 3.97 22.02 -2.44
C SER A 221 2.86 22.19 -1.40
N ILE A 222 3.06 21.68 -0.18
CA ILE A 222 2.10 21.81 0.93
C ILE A 222 2.33 23.19 1.57
N THR A 223 1.36 24.08 1.45
CA THR A 223 1.56 25.51 1.76
C THR A 223 0.52 26.11 2.70
N HIS A 224 -0.59 25.42 2.96
CA HIS A 224 -1.64 25.97 3.82
C HIS A 224 -1.18 26.07 5.28
N SER A 225 -1.42 27.23 5.91
CA SER A 225 -0.99 27.52 7.29
C SER A 225 -1.44 26.48 8.34
N PRO A 226 -2.66 25.90 8.30
CA PRO A 226 -3.04 24.83 9.22
C PRO A 226 -2.13 23.59 9.19
N LEU A 227 -1.34 23.40 8.13
CA LEU A 227 -0.44 22.25 7.95
C LEU A 227 1.01 22.53 8.37
N GLU A 228 1.33 23.70 8.93
CA GLU A 228 2.71 24.09 9.27
C GLU A 228 3.40 23.12 10.25
N VAL A 229 2.66 22.64 11.26
CA VAL A 229 3.15 21.62 12.21
C VAL A 229 3.44 20.30 11.47
N HIS A 230 2.56 19.89 10.57
CA HIS A 230 2.76 18.67 9.78
C HIS A 230 3.90 18.80 8.79
N HIS A 231 4.07 19.97 8.17
CA HIS A 231 5.19 20.26 7.29
C HIS A 231 6.52 20.13 8.05
N SER A 232 6.59 20.67 9.26
CA SER A 232 7.76 20.53 10.14
C SER A 232 8.05 19.08 10.51
N ARG A 233 7.02 18.32 10.92
CA ARG A 233 7.12 16.87 11.20
C ARG A 233 7.59 16.08 9.97
N ALA A 234 7.01 16.34 8.80
CA ALA A 234 7.37 15.69 7.55
C ALA A 234 8.80 16.00 7.11
N THR A 235 9.27 17.24 7.33
CA THR A 235 10.67 17.64 7.08
C THR A 235 11.64 16.81 7.92
N LEU A 236 11.36 16.67 9.22
CA LEU A 236 12.17 15.85 10.13
C LEU A 236 12.19 14.38 9.70
N LEU A 237 11.04 13.82 9.32
CA LEU A 237 10.93 12.45 8.84
C LEU A 237 11.68 12.22 7.53
N LEU A 238 11.59 13.15 6.58
CA LEU A 238 12.32 13.08 5.31
C LEU A 238 13.82 13.06 5.56
N ASN A 239 14.32 13.94 6.42
CA ASN A 239 15.73 13.97 6.81
C ASN A 239 16.16 12.68 7.52
N HIS A 240 15.32 12.13 8.39
CA HIS A 240 15.60 10.86 9.06
C HIS A 240 15.67 9.69 8.07
N VAL A 241 14.70 9.60 7.16
CA VAL A 241 14.69 8.56 6.12
C VAL A 241 15.92 8.68 5.22
N ALA A 242 16.29 9.88 4.78
CA ALA A 242 17.49 10.13 4.01
C ALA A 242 18.76 9.63 4.75
N ALA A 243 18.92 10.03 6.01
CA ALA A 243 20.06 9.60 6.83
C ALA A 243 20.11 8.07 7.06
N ARG A 244 18.95 7.40 7.16
CA ARG A 244 18.89 5.94 7.25
C ARG A 244 19.30 5.27 5.94
N ILE A 245 18.85 5.79 4.80
CA ILE A 245 19.25 5.29 3.47
C ILE A 245 20.77 5.45 3.29
N GLU A 246 21.33 6.61 3.63
CA GLU A 246 22.77 6.85 3.54
C GLU A 246 23.57 5.87 4.40
N ARG A 247 23.17 5.70 5.67
CA ARG A 247 23.80 4.73 6.58
C ARG A 247 23.71 3.30 6.03
N LEU A 248 22.57 2.94 5.45
CA LEU A 248 22.38 1.62 4.85
C LEU A 248 23.34 1.40 3.68
N LEU A 249 23.50 2.40 2.81
CA LEU A 249 24.34 2.33 1.61
C LEU A 249 25.84 2.43 1.90
N SER A 250 26.23 2.97 3.07
CA SER A 250 27.62 2.98 3.53
C SER A 250 28.02 1.76 4.37
N SER A 251 27.06 0.89 4.70
CA SER A 251 27.30 -0.32 5.47
C SER A 251 27.78 -1.49 4.61
N GLU A 252 28.36 -2.51 5.25
CA GLU A 252 28.67 -3.77 4.56
C GLU A 252 27.41 -4.47 4.03
N ALA A 253 27.57 -5.27 2.97
CA ALA A 253 26.46 -5.83 2.21
C ALA A 253 25.47 -6.66 3.06
N ASP A 254 25.99 -7.51 3.95
CA ASP A 254 25.15 -8.35 4.81
C ASP A 254 24.38 -7.52 5.85
N TYR A 255 25.02 -6.49 6.41
CA TYR A 255 24.37 -5.56 7.33
C TYR A 255 23.27 -4.74 6.63
N ALA A 256 23.55 -4.25 5.43
CA ALA A 256 22.56 -3.56 4.61
C ALA A 256 21.37 -4.46 4.27
N SER A 257 21.64 -5.72 3.90
CA SER A 257 20.60 -6.73 3.62
C SER A 257 19.76 -7.07 4.85
N LEU A 258 20.35 -7.13 6.04
CA LEU A 258 19.64 -7.36 7.29
C LEU A 258 18.66 -6.22 7.62
N HIS A 259 19.07 -4.97 7.37
CA HIS A 259 18.34 -3.78 7.83
C HIS A 259 17.44 -3.12 6.77
N ILE A 260 17.52 -3.53 5.49
CA ILE A 260 16.76 -2.90 4.40
C ILE A 260 15.27 -2.84 4.68
N ARG A 261 14.69 -3.87 5.29
CA ARG A 261 13.25 -3.92 5.56
C ARG A 261 12.81 -2.77 6.46
N SER A 262 13.55 -2.55 7.56
CA SER A 262 13.29 -1.43 8.47
C SER A 262 13.40 -0.09 7.74
N VAL A 263 14.38 0.09 6.84
CA VAL A 263 14.50 1.33 6.07
C VAL A 263 13.30 1.51 5.13
N VAL A 264 12.89 0.46 4.42
CA VAL A 264 11.71 0.47 3.54
C VAL A 264 10.43 0.76 4.33
N ASP A 265 10.27 0.22 5.55
CA ASP A 265 9.12 0.52 6.40
C ASP A 265 9.02 2.03 6.68
N HIS A 266 10.15 2.69 7.02
CA HIS A 266 10.17 4.15 7.24
C HIS A 266 9.94 4.95 5.96
N MET A 267 10.40 4.45 4.81
CA MET A 267 10.09 5.05 3.51
C MET A 267 8.59 5.01 3.21
N CYS A 268 7.94 3.88 3.53
CA CYS A 268 6.50 3.72 3.35
C CYS A 268 5.71 4.63 4.28
N THR A 269 6.12 4.73 5.56
CA THR A 269 5.41 5.58 6.52
C THR A 269 5.46 7.04 6.13
N LEU A 270 6.62 7.54 5.69
CA LEU A 270 6.79 8.88 5.14
C LEU A 270 5.96 9.11 3.88
N ASN A 271 6.04 8.19 2.90
CA ASN A 271 5.33 8.34 1.62
C ASN A 271 3.81 8.39 1.80
N ASN A 272 3.26 7.56 2.68
CA ASN A 272 1.85 7.59 3.07
C ASN A 272 1.46 8.91 3.73
N TYR A 273 2.25 9.37 4.69
CA TYR A 273 1.99 10.60 5.43
C TYR A 273 1.96 11.81 4.51
N LEU A 274 2.96 11.96 3.64
CA LEU A 274 2.99 13.02 2.62
C LEU A 274 1.82 12.92 1.63
N SER A 275 1.41 11.70 1.25
CA SER A 275 0.29 11.51 0.33
C SER A 275 -1.06 11.87 0.96
N LEU A 276 -1.23 11.66 2.27
CA LEU A 276 -2.41 12.17 2.98
C LEU A 276 -2.37 13.69 3.10
N LEU A 277 -1.20 14.27 3.40
CA LEU A 277 -1.04 15.72 3.55
C LEU A 277 -1.33 16.49 2.27
N ILE A 278 -0.86 16.01 1.11
CA ILE A 278 -1.14 16.69 -0.17
C ILE A 278 -2.64 16.62 -0.52
N GLU A 279 -3.34 15.54 -0.16
CA GLU A 279 -4.80 15.48 -0.32
C GLU A 279 -5.51 16.47 0.62
N LEU A 280 -5.06 16.61 1.88
CA LEU A 280 -5.64 17.59 2.80
C LEU A 280 -5.35 19.02 2.37
N ASP A 281 -4.13 19.33 1.92
CA ASP A 281 -3.78 20.64 1.37
C ASP A 281 -4.68 21.00 0.18
N TRP A 282 -4.96 20.02 -0.69
CA TRP A 282 -5.93 20.18 -1.77
C TRP A 282 -7.36 20.40 -1.24
N GLU A 283 -7.84 19.61 -0.28
CA GLU A 283 -9.19 19.80 0.32
C GLU A 283 -9.35 21.20 0.94
N LEU A 284 -8.32 21.71 1.63
CA LEU A 284 -8.29 23.07 2.15
C LEU A 284 -8.41 24.12 1.03
N SER A 285 -7.69 23.93 -0.08
CA SER A 285 -7.79 24.82 -1.25
C SER A 285 -9.19 24.86 -1.88
N GLN A 286 -9.96 23.78 -1.70
CA GLN A 286 -11.32 23.64 -2.21
C GLN A 286 -12.40 23.96 -1.17
N ASN A 287 -12.02 24.31 0.07
CA ASN A 287 -12.92 24.47 1.21
C ASN A 287 -13.80 23.23 1.48
N ILE A 288 -13.22 22.02 1.32
CA ILE A 288 -13.90 20.76 1.63
C ILE A 288 -13.65 20.41 3.09
N GLU A 289 -14.73 20.27 3.87
CA GLU A 289 -14.68 19.75 5.24
C GLU A 289 -14.67 18.21 5.21
N SER A 290 -13.70 17.60 5.90
CA SER A 290 -13.54 16.15 5.95
C SER A 290 -12.83 15.71 7.25
N GLU A 291 -12.93 14.43 7.58
CA GLU A 291 -12.19 13.82 8.68
C GLU A 291 -10.67 13.66 8.42
N LYS A 292 -10.15 14.11 7.28
CA LYS A 292 -8.77 13.80 6.84
C LYS A 292 -7.70 14.37 7.78
N GLY A 293 -7.92 15.56 8.34
CA GLY A 293 -7.04 16.11 9.39
C GLY A 293 -6.92 15.18 10.60
N LEU A 294 -8.05 14.66 11.09
CA LEU A 294 -8.07 13.70 12.20
C LEU A 294 -7.36 12.39 11.81
N MET A 295 -7.57 11.91 10.59
CA MET A 295 -6.90 10.71 10.07
C MET A 295 -5.39 10.87 9.99
N ILE A 296 -4.90 12.06 9.61
CA ILE A 296 -3.46 12.36 9.51
C ILE A 296 -2.82 12.39 10.90
N GLU A 297 -3.46 13.01 11.89
CA GLU A 297 -2.96 13.00 13.27
C GLU A 297 -2.99 11.57 13.85
N LEU A 298 -4.06 10.80 13.62
CA LEU A 298 -4.10 9.40 14.05
C LEU A 298 -3.02 8.56 13.33
N TYR A 299 -2.77 8.81 12.04
CA TYR A 299 -1.69 8.15 11.30
C TYR A 299 -0.33 8.45 11.94
N TYR A 300 -0.09 9.71 12.32
CA TYR A 300 1.13 10.14 12.99
C TYR A 300 1.33 9.38 14.31
N CYS A 301 0.32 9.32 15.18
CA CYS A 301 0.41 8.58 16.44
C CYS A 301 0.60 7.06 16.25
N LEU A 302 0.02 6.46 15.21
CA LEU A 302 0.07 5.01 15.03
C LEU A 302 1.37 4.53 14.37
N PHE A 303 1.95 5.32 13.46
CA PHE A 303 3.04 4.86 12.58
C PHE A 303 4.31 5.67 12.65
N ILE A 304 4.29 6.86 13.23
CA ILE A 304 5.44 7.77 13.28
C ILE A 304 5.89 8.00 14.72
N ASP A 305 5.00 8.50 15.57
CA ASP A 305 5.27 8.81 16.96
C ASP A 305 4.49 7.86 17.87
N GLN A 306 5.04 6.65 18.00
CA GLN A 306 4.45 5.54 18.77
C GLN A 306 4.73 5.71 20.27
N ALA A 307 4.42 6.89 20.82
CA ALA A 307 4.38 7.10 22.25
C ALA A 307 3.38 6.15 22.92
N ASP A 308 3.54 5.91 24.22
CA ASP A 308 2.58 5.11 24.98
C ASP A 308 1.16 5.70 24.83
N PRO A 309 0.19 4.93 24.27
CA PRO A 309 -1.16 5.41 24.05
C PRO A 309 -1.85 5.93 25.32
N MET A 310 -1.47 5.43 26.51
CA MET A 310 -2.03 5.91 27.78
C MET A 310 -1.61 7.34 28.12
N ASN A 311 -0.51 7.82 27.53
CA ASN A 311 0.00 9.18 27.72
C ASN A 311 -0.53 10.17 26.68
N ASN A 312 -1.28 9.70 25.67
CA ASN A 312 -1.84 10.55 24.63
C ASN A 312 -3.31 10.89 24.93
N LEU A 313 -3.53 12.07 25.51
CA LEU A 313 -4.86 12.55 25.91
C LEU A 313 -5.79 12.87 24.71
N GLU A 314 -5.23 13.07 23.51
CA GLU A 314 -5.99 13.43 22.30
C GLU A 314 -6.50 12.19 21.55
N LEU A 315 -5.84 11.04 21.74
CA LEU A 315 -6.11 9.79 21.02
C LEU A 315 -7.59 9.35 21.08
N PRO A 316 -8.29 9.39 22.23
CA PRO A 316 -9.72 9.05 22.27
C PRO A 316 -10.58 9.97 21.39
N GLY A 317 -10.27 11.27 21.36
CA GLY A 317 -10.99 12.26 20.55
C GLY A 317 -10.80 12.02 19.05
N LEU A 318 -9.56 11.75 18.63
CA LEU A 318 -9.24 11.40 17.24
C LEU A 318 -10.03 10.16 16.78
N ILE A 319 -10.02 9.10 17.58
CA ILE A 319 -10.72 7.84 17.27
C ILE A 319 -12.23 8.07 17.14
N GLN A 320 -12.83 8.80 18.09
CA GLN A 320 -14.26 9.07 18.07
C GLN A 320 -14.66 9.92 16.86
N GLY A 321 -13.92 10.99 16.55
CA GLY A 321 -14.22 11.86 15.40
C GLY A 321 -14.21 11.08 14.09
N ILE A 322 -13.19 10.25 13.86
CA ILE A 322 -13.07 9.43 12.64
C ILE A 322 -14.21 8.42 12.50
N CYS A 323 -14.71 7.86 13.62
CA CYS A 323 -15.75 6.85 13.62
C CYS A 323 -17.18 7.42 13.54
N MET A 324 -17.43 8.58 14.16
CA MET A 324 -18.77 9.17 14.26
C MET A 324 -19.20 9.94 13.00
N GLU A 325 -18.28 10.58 12.27
CA GLU A 325 -18.66 11.25 11.01
C GLU A 325 -19.08 10.28 9.92
N SER A 326 -18.52 9.07 9.91
CA SER A 326 -18.99 8.02 9.00
C SER A 326 -20.39 7.52 9.32
N ALA A 327 -20.88 7.74 10.55
CA ALA A 327 -22.18 7.27 11.04
C ALA A 327 -23.36 8.21 10.69
N ARG A 328 -23.07 9.40 10.13
CA ARG A 328 -24.07 10.27 9.49
C ARG A 328 -24.18 9.95 8.00
#